data_AF-A0A897NT67-F1
#
_entry.id   AF-A0A897NT67-F1
#
_cell.length_a   1.000
_cell.length_b   1.000
_cell.length_c   1.000
_cell.angle_alpha   90.00
_cell.angle_beta   90.00
_cell.angle_gamma   90.00
#
_symmetry.space_group_name_H-M   'P 1'
#
loop_
_entity.id
_entity.type
_entity.pdbx_description
1 polymer ?
#
loop_
_entity_poly.entity_id
_entity_poly.type
_entity_poly.pdbx_seq_one_letter_code
_entity_poly.pdbx_strand_id
1 'polypeptide(L)'
;MSIESEKPNMAINRFGCTEDPIDPDMEDRDLRVVLEIDRGGPCRLDSVDGDVVNIDVRLSDETCSVDATVREPEEESVVTQFFENNLCDHCPGKVFADHGCLPRYRELSENSFVVETYVSDTEAVADLVADIREICARVSLKSIVSTDTSAFEENCSVDISALTTKQREAVYHAQKLGYYDPDSDVSLDTLADRIGISTSALSQRLRRAEANVLRQLSVECSCWDDVDG
;
A
#
# COMPACT_ATOMS: atom_id res chain seq x y z
N MET A 1 -31.95 41.14 -2.24
CA MET A 1 -32.17 40.25 -3.40
C MET A 1 -30.81 39.78 -3.86
N SER A 2 -30.71 38.47 -3.98
CA SER A 2 -29.50 37.65 -3.97
C SER A 2 -28.48 38.00 -5.05
N ILE A 3 -27.21 37.81 -4.72
CA ILE A 3 -26.13 37.66 -5.70
C ILE A 3 -25.59 36.25 -5.45
N GLU A 4 -26.03 35.30 -6.27
CA GLU A 4 -25.47 33.95 -6.31
C GLU A 4 -24.12 34.03 -7.03
N SER A 5 -23.06 33.59 -6.35
CA SER A 5 -21.73 33.43 -6.92
C SER A 5 -21.57 31.99 -7.38
N GLU A 6 -21.70 31.73 -8.68
CA GLU A 6 -21.32 30.49 -9.33
C GLU A 6 -19.81 30.24 -9.12
N LYS A 7 -19.45 29.06 -8.61
CA LYS A 7 -18.05 28.58 -8.56
C LYS A 7 -17.63 28.14 -9.97
N PRO A 8 -16.42 28.47 -10.44
CA PRO A 8 -15.96 28.03 -11.75
C PRO A 8 -15.59 26.54 -11.71
N ASN A 9 -16.29 25.74 -12.52
CA ASN A 9 -15.95 24.36 -12.80
C ASN A 9 -14.67 24.33 -13.64
N MET A 10 -13.59 23.80 -13.08
CA MET A 10 -12.27 23.77 -13.71
C MET A 10 -12.23 22.64 -14.73
N ALA A 11 -12.56 22.95 -15.99
CA ALA A 11 -12.45 22.02 -17.10
C ALA A 11 -10.97 21.65 -17.34
N ILE A 12 -10.66 20.36 -17.25
CA ILE A 12 -9.36 19.81 -17.63
C ILE A 12 -9.24 19.94 -19.15
N ASN A 13 -8.34 20.81 -19.62
CA ASN A 13 -8.15 21.13 -21.03
C ASN A 13 -7.63 19.90 -21.81
N ARG A 14 -8.51 19.20 -22.53
CA ARG A 14 -8.15 18.17 -23.51
C ARG A 14 -7.77 18.82 -24.83
N PHE A 15 -6.47 19.03 -25.08
CA PHE A 15 -5.95 19.24 -26.43
C PHE A 15 -5.36 17.91 -26.93
N GLY A 16 -6.07 17.24 -27.83
CA GLY A 16 -5.61 16.04 -28.52
C GLY A 16 -6.31 15.92 -29.88
N CYS A 17 -5.52 15.77 -30.94
CA CYS A 17 -5.96 15.70 -32.32
C CYS A 17 -6.86 14.48 -32.61
N THR A 18 -7.69 14.65 -33.62
CA THR A 18 -8.83 13.84 -34.08
C THR A 18 -8.48 12.48 -34.74
N GLU A 19 -9.43 11.53 -34.60
CA GLU A 19 -9.80 10.45 -35.55
C GLU A 19 -9.34 8.98 -35.38
N ASP A 20 -8.96 8.54 -34.17
CA ASP A 20 -9.08 7.12 -33.77
C ASP A 20 -9.96 7.04 -32.51
N PRO A 21 -10.89 6.07 -32.35
CA PRO A 21 -11.54 5.86 -31.06
C PRO A 21 -10.48 5.45 -30.03
N ILE A 22 -10.08 6.40 -29.20
CA ILE A 22 -9.04 6.24 -28.18
C ILE A 22 -9.50 5.31 -27.05
N ASP A 23 -10.81 5.21 -26.82
CA ASP A 23 -11.37 4.51 -25.66
C ASP A 23 -11.80 3.08 -26.01
N PRO A 24 -11.08 2.04 -25.57
CA PRO A 24 -11.74 0.78 -25.22
C PRO A 24 -12.82 1.04 -24.15
N ASP A 25 -13.81 0.16 -24.05
CA ASP A 25 -14.83 0.26 -23.00
C ASP A 25 -14.17 0.33 -21.61
N MET A 26 -14.62 1.27 -20.78
CA MET A 26 -14.20 1.35 -19.39
C MET A 26 -14.77 0.14 -18.65
N GLU A 27 -13.89 -0.67 -18.08
CA GLU A 27 -14.26 -1.82 -17.26
C GLU A 27 -14.24 -1.43 -15.79
N ASP A 28 -15.36 -1.65 -15.10
CA ASP A 28 -15.45 -1.51 -13.65
C ASP A 28 -14.70 -2.69 -12.99
N ARG A 29 -13.78 -2.35 -12.07
CA ARG A 29 -12.95 -3.32 -11.34
C ARG A 29 -13.38 -3.34 -9.89
N ASP A 30 -14.42 -4.13 -9.62
CA ASP A 30 -15.17 -4.01 -8.38
C ASP A 30 -14.68 -4.87 -7.22
N LEU A 31 -13.57 -5.59 -7.39
CA LEU A 31 -12.95 -6.36 -6.31
C LEU A 31 -11.51 -5.90 -6.10
N ARG A 32 -11.20 -5.44 -4.89
CA ARG A 32 -9.83 -5.30 -4.41
C ARG A 32 -9.34 -6.63 -3.86
N VAL A 33 -8.21 -7.09 -4.37
CA VAL A 33 -7.63 -8.40 -4.04
C VAL A 33 -6.22 -8.22 -3.53
N VAL A 34 -5.89 -8.90 -2.42
CA VAL A 34 -4.53 -8.99 -1.89
C VAL A 34 -4.06 -10.43 -1.99
N LEU A 35 -2.93 -10.64 -2.67
CA LEU A 35 -2.31 -11.93 -2.93
C LEU A 35 -0.93 -11.97 -2.27
N GLU A 36 -0.59 -13.09 -1.64
CA GLU A 36 0.78 -13.44 -1.29
C GLU A 36 1.29 -14.47 -2.29
N ILE A 37 2.37 -14.14 -3.00
CA ILE A 37 2.89 -14.94 -4.11
C ILE A 37 4.34 -15.32 -3.78
N ASP A 38 4.61 -16.63 -3.72
CA ASP A 38 5.96 -17.17 -3.59
C ASP A 38 6.62 -17.27 -4.96
N ARG A 39 7.85 -16.78 -5.07
CA ARG A 39 8.60 -16.72 -6.33
C ARG A 39 8.84 -18.11 -6.92
N GLY A 40 8.62 -18.26 -8.21
CA GLY A 40 8.95 -19.48 -8.96
C GLY A 40 10.42 -19.56 -9.40
N GLY A 41 11.14 -18.45 -9.41
CA GLY A 41 12.53 -18.36 -9.86
C GLY A 41 13.26 -17.12 -9.34
N PRO A 42 14.55 -16.96 -9.66
CA PRO A 42 15.36 -15.87 -9.15
C PRO A 42 14.85 -14.51 -9.66
N CYS A 43 14.82 -13.52 -8.78
CA CYS A 43 14.43 -12.16 -9.12
C CYS A 43 15.49 -11.18 -8.61
N ARG A 44 15.79 -10.10 -9.35
CA ARG A 44 16.78 -9.12 -8.90
C ARG A 44 16.37 -8.39 -7.61
N LEU A 45 15.08 -8.43 -7.29
CA LEU A 45 14.53 -8.04 -5.98
C LEU A 45 15.11 -8.85 -4.81
N ASP A 46 15.66 -10.05 -5.03
CA ASP A 46 16.37 -10.84 -3.99
C ASP A 46 17.67 -10.17 -3.53
N SER A 47 18.23 -9.27 -4.34
CA SER A 47 19.50 -8.57 -4.06
C SER A 47 19.30 -7.20 -3.42
N VAL A 48 18.05 -6.84 -3.07
CA VAL A 48 17.75 -5.58 -2.42
C VAL A 48 18.03 -5.74 -0.93
N ASP A 49 19.11 -5.11 -0.47
CA ASP A 49 19.50 -5.10 0.94
C ASP A 49 18.76 -3.99 1.72
N GLY A 50 18.17 -4.35 2.86
CA GLY A 50 17.49 -3.43 3.78
C GLY A 50 15.99 -3.68 3.91
N ASP A 51 15.33 -2.87 4.74
CA ASP A 51 13.88 -2.98 4.94
C ASP A 51 13.16 -2.25 3.78
N VAL A 52 12.50 -3.00 2.91
CA VAL A 52 11.78 -2.42 1.77
C VAL A 52 10.52 -1.70 2.24
N VAL A 53 10.41 -0.42 1.89
CA VAL A 53 9.31 0.47 2.25
C VAL A 53 8.31 0.62 1.10
N ASN A 54 8.80 0.70 -0.14
CA ASN A 54 7.97 0.81 -1.33
C ASN A 54 8.67 0.14 -2.52
N ILE A 55 7.88 -0.40 -3.44
CA ILE A 55 8.36 -0.98 -4.69
C ILE A 55 7.44 -0.55 -5.82
N ASP A 56 7.99 0.22 -6.75
CA ASP A 56 7.35 0.54 -8.01
C ASP A 56 7.96 -0.32 -9.11
N VAL A 57 7.14 -1.17 -9.73
CA VAL A 57 7.58 -2.08 -10.80
C VAL A 57 6.92 -1.64 -12.11
N ARG A 58 7.74 -1.47 -13.14
CA ARG A 58 7.30 -1.27 -14.52
C ARG A 58 7.80 -2.42 -15.38
N LEU A 59 6.90 -2.98 -16.15
CA LEU A 59 7.18 -4.11 -17.03
C LEU A 59 7.06 -3.65 -18.48
N SER A 60 7.99 -4.12 -19.30
CA SER A 60 7.89 -4.16 -20.76
C SER A 60 8.05 -5.62 -21.21
N ASP A 61 7.90 -5.90 -22.50
CA ASP A 61 7.98 -7.27 -23.05
C ASP A 61 9.25 -8.04 -22.64
N GLU A 62 10.37 -7.33 -22.47
CA GLU A 62 11.68 -7.93 -22.20
C GLU A 62 12.29 -7.49 -20.86
N THR A 63 11.75 -6.45 -20.22
CA THR A 63 12.42 -5.76 -19.12
C THR A 63 11.51 -5.53 -17.92
N CYS A 64 12.07 -5.73 -16.73
CA CYS A 64 11.51 -5.38 -15.44
C CYS A 64 12.34 -4.22 -14.87
N SER A 65 11.75 -3.03 -14.83
CA SER A 65 12.35 -1.84 -14.23
C SER A 65 11.74 -1.61 -12.85
N VAL A 66 12.58 -1.43 -11.84
CA VAL A 66 12.15 -1.37 -10.45
C VAL A 66 12.75 -0.16 -9.77
N ASP A 67 11.91 0.65 -9.13
CA ASP A 67 12.29 1.61 -8.12
C ASP A 67 11.97 1.01 -6.74
N ALA A 68 13.00 0.63 -6.01
CA ALA A 68 12.88 0.08 -4.66
C ALA A 68 13.31 1.12 -3.63
N THR A 69 12.38 1.53 -2.78
CA THR A 69 12.66 2.42 -1.65
C THR A 69 13.00 1.56 -0.44
N VAL A 70 14.25 1.62 0.01
CA VAL A 70 14.75 0.86 1.16
C VAL A 70 15.10 1.77 2.32
N ARG A 71 14.80 1.30 3.53
CA ARG A 71 15.33 1.89 4.75
C ARG A 71 16.64 1.21 5.10
N GLU A 72 17.68 2.01 5.26
CA GLU A 72 18.96 1.49 5.70
C GLU A 72 18.90 1.13 7.19
N PRO A 73 19.44 -0.03 7.61
CA PRO A 73 19.35 -0.45 9.01
C PRO A 73 20.24 0.40 9.94
N GLU A 74 21.30 1.01 9.42
CA GLU A 74 22.29 1.76 10.22
C GLU A 74 22.01 3.25 10.32
N GLU A 75 21.49 3.85 9.26
CA GLU A 75 21.10 5.25 9.22
C GLU A 75 19.59 5.28 9.00
N GLU A 76 18.83 5.97 9.86
CA GLU A 76 17.37 6.15 9.74
C GLU A 76 16.92 6.84 8.43
N SER A 77 17.80 6.94 7.44
CA SER A 77 17.58 7.36 6.06
C SER A 77 16.84 6.32 5.25
N VAL A 78 16.20 6.83 4.21
CA VAL A 78 15.56 6.04 3.16
C VAL A 78 16.26 6.39 1.86
N VAL A 79 16.63 5.37 1.09
CA VAL A 79 17.28 5.52 -0.22
C VAL A 79 16.42 4.82 -1.26
N THR A 80 16.21 5.48 -2.40
CA THR A 80 15.58 4.86 -3.56
C THR A 80 16.65 4.31 -4.49
N GLN A 81 16.60 3.01 -4.73
CA GLN A 81 17.50 2.30 -5.62
C GLN A 81 16.73 1.93 -6.89
N PHE A 82 17.27 2.34 -8.04
CA PHE A 82 16.76 1.93 -9.35
C PHE A 82 17.59 0.75 -9.87
N PHE A 83 16.91 -0.27 -10.38
CA PHE A 83 17.56 -1.31 -11.16
C PHE A 83 16.65 -1.84 -12.27
N GLU A 84 17.30 -2.38 -13.29
CA GLU A 84 16.66 -2.97 -14.45
C GLU A 84 17.11 -4.42 -14.58
N ASN A 85 16.20 -5.35 -14.88
CA ASN A 85 16.55 -6.74 -15.15
C ASN A 85 15.74 -7.28 -16.33
N ASN A 86 16.30 -8.29 -16.99
CA ASN A 86 15.54 -9.06 -17.97
C ASN A 86 14.34 -9.70 -17.28
N LEU A 87 13.20 -9.61 -17.92
CA LEU A 87 11.94 -10.14 -17.41
C LEU A 87 12.01 -11.67 -17.41
N CYS A 88 12.01 -12.28 -16.22
CA CYS A 88 12.08 -13.74 -16.09
C CYS A 88 10.72 -14.39 -16.39
N ASP A 89 10.74 -15.70 -16.72
CA ASP A 89 9.53 -16.47 -17.05
C ASP A 89 8.63 -16.73 -15.83
N HIS A 90 9.14 -16.51 -14.62
CA HIS A 90 8.41 -16.68 -13.36
C HIS A 90 7.90 -15.36 -12.78
N CYS A 91 7.90 -14.27 -13.56
CA CYS A 91 7.46 -12.98 -13.07
C CYS A 91 5.91 -12.92 -12.99
N PRO A 92 5.31 -12.78 -11.80
CA PRO A 92 3.85 -12.69 -11.67
C PRO A 92 3.29 -11.46 -12.38
N GLY A 93 4.12 -10.43 -12.57
CA GLY A 93 3.82 -9.24 -13.35
C GLY A 93 3.35 -9.51 -14.78
N LYS A 94 3.86 -10.57 -15.44
CA LYS A 94 3.39 -10.98 -16.77
C LYS A 94 1.91 -11.35 -16.74
N VAL A 95 1.54 -12.21 -15.79
CA VAL A 95 0.16 -12.68 -15.64
C VAL A 95 -0.77 -11.52 -15.31
N PHE A 96 -0.38 -10.60 -14.43
CA PHE A 96 -1.20 -9.41 -14.18
C PHE A 96 -1.40 -8.58 -15.45
N ALA A 97 -0.36 -8.38 -16.27
CA ALA A 97 -0.48 -7.66 -17.53
C ALA A 97 -1.41 -8.37 -18.52
N ASP A 98 -1.34 -9.70 -18.62
CA ASP A 98 -2.22 -10.52 -19.48
C ASP A 98 -3.70 -10.40 -19.08
N HIS A 99 -3.96 -10.25 -17.78
CA HIS A 99 -5.30 -10.02 -17.21
C HIS A 99 -5.72 -8.53 -17.18
N GLY A 100 -4.88 -7.63 -17.71
CA GLY A 100 -5.12 -6.18 -17.69
C GLY A 100 -5.18 -5.59 -16.28
N CYS A 101 -4.55 -6.26 -15.31
CA CYS A 101 -4.50 -5.88 -13.91
C CYS A 101 -3.22 -5.08 -13.61
N LEU A 102 -3.35 -4.03 -12.81
CA LEU A 102 -2.20 -3.23 -12.36
C LEU A 102 -1.79 -3.66 -10.94
N PRO A 103 -0.68 -4.41 -10.77
CA PRO A 103 -0.25 -4.86 -9.46
C PRO A 103 0.44 -3.74 -8.68
N ARG A 104 0.07 -3.58 -7.42
CA ARG A 104 0.78 -2.75 -6.43
C ARG A 104 1.50 -3.65 -5.44
N TYR A 105 2.83 -3.59 -5.44
CA TYR A 105 3.66 -4.37 -4.53
C TYR A 105 3.68 -3.69 -3.16
N ARG A 106 3.12 -4.35 -2.14
CA ARG A 106 2.97 -3.81 -0.77
C ARG A 106 4.15 -4.19 0.12
N GLU A 107 4.58 -5.45 0.04
CA GLU A 107 5.64 -5.99 0.89
C GLU A 107 6.57 -6.90 0.10
N LEU A 108 7.86 -6.82 0.42
CA LEU A 108 8.90 -7.72 -0.08
C LEU A 108 9.38 -8.61 1.05
N SER A 109 9.32 -9.92 0.85
CA SER A 109 10.01 -10.90 1.69
C SER A 109 11.06 -11.65 0.88
N GLU A 110 11.91 -12.41 1.56
CA GLU A 110 13.02 -13.17 0.94
C GLU A 110 12.56 -14.04 -0.25
N ASN A 111 11.36 -14.63 -0.19
CA ASN A 111 10.87 -15.51 -1.25
C ASN A 111 9.43 -15.24 -1.69
N SER A 112 8.81 -14.16 -1.21
CA SER A 112 7.43 -13.83 -1.53
C SER A 112 7.18 -12.34 -1.69
N PHE A 113 6.08 -12.02 -2.36
CA PHE A 113 5.56 -10.66 -2.48
C PHE A 113 4.14 -10.63 -1.98
N VAL A 114 3.77 -9.53 -1.31
CA VAL A 114 2.36 -9.18 -1.11
C VAL A 114 1.97 -8.18 -2.19
N VAL A 115 1.00 -8.55 -3.02
CA VAL A 115 0.53 -7.76 -4.17
C VAL A 115 -0.94 -7.43 -3.99
N GLU A 116 -1.27 -6.16 -4.13
CA GLU A 116 -2.64 -5.67 -4.22
C GLU A 116 -2.99 -5.39 -5.68
N THR A 117 -4.18 -5.79 -6.13
CA THR A 117 -4.69 -5.40 -7.44
C THR A 117 -6.21 -5.30 -7.43
N TYR A 118 -6.79 -4.84 -8.54
CA TYR A 118 -8.22 -4.68 -8.73
C TYR A 118 -8.65 -5.55 -9.91
N VAL A 119 -9.71 -6.34 -9.69
CA VAL A 119 -10.28 -7.25 -10.68
C VAL A 119 -11.78 -7.06 -10.73
N SER A 120 -12.41 -7.51 -11.81
CA SER A 120 -13.82 -7.24 -12.09
C SER A 120 -14.73 -8.07 -11.20
N ASP A 121 -14.47 -9.38 -11.08
CA ASP A 121 -15.30 -10.29 -10.31
C ASP A 121 -14.52 -11.51 -9.79
N THR A 122 -15.22 -12.41 -9.09
CA THR A 122 -14.60 -13.59 -8.46
C THR A 122 -14.14 -14.64 -9.48
N GLU A 123 -14.74 -14.70 -10.67
CA GLU A 123 -14.29 -15.57 -11.76
C GLU A 123 -12.94 -15.07 -12.29
N ALA A 124 -12.81 -13.76 -12.51
CA ALA A 124 -11.55 -13.12 -12.86
C ALA A 124 -10.45 -13.34 -11.78
N VAL A 125 -10.81 -13.33 -10.49
CA VAL A 125 -9.86 -13.73 -9.41
C VAL A 125 -9.38 -15.17 -9.60
N ALA A 126 -10.30 -16.09 -9.87
CA ALA A 126 -9.99 -17.51 -9.96
C ALA A 126 -9.05 -17.80 -11.14
N ASP A 127 -9.30 -17.17 -12.29
CA ASP A 127 -8.46 -17.29 -13.48
C ASP A 127 -7.08 -16.68 -13.25
N LEU A 128 -7.02 -15.45 -12.71
CA LEU A 128 -5.76 -14.79 -12.35
C LEU A 128 -4.91 -15.66 -11.39
N VAL A 129 -5.54 -16.22 -10.35
CA VAL A 129 -4.85 -17.09 -9.38
C VAL A 129 -4.41 -18.40 -10.02
N ALA A 130 -5.20 -18.97 -10.94
CA ALA A 130 -4.84 -20.19 -11.65
C ALA A 130 -3.57 -19.98 -12.49
N ASP A 131 -3.53 -18.90 -13.27
CA ASP A 131 -2.40 -18.60 -14.15
C ASP A 131 -1.13 -18.27 -13.35
N ILE A 132 -1.25 -17.54 -12.23
CA ILE A 132 -0.11 -17.30 -11.33
C ILE A 132 0.47 -18.62 -10.80
N ARG A 133 -0.37 -19.64 -10.51
CA ARG A 133 0.11 -20.95 -10.02
C ARG A 133 0.89 -21.74 -11.06
N GLU A 134 0.73 -21.45 -12.35
CA GLU A 134 1.48 -22.16 -13.39
C GLU A 134 2.95 -21.73 -13.42
N ILE A 135 3.24 -20.47 -13.08
CA ILE A 135 4.59 -19.90 -13.18
C ILE A 135 5.24 -19.65 -11.81
N CYS A 136 4.47 -19.44 -10.75
CA CYS A 136 4.98 -19.16 -9.40
C CYS A 136 4.91 -20.41 -8.51
N ALA A 137 5.76 -20.47 -7.48
CA ALA A 137 5.84 -21.62 -6.60
C ALA A 137 4.55 -21.82 -5.78
N ARG A 138 3.95 -20.72 -5.34
CA ARG A 138 2.69 -20.71 -4.59
C ARG A 138 2.01 -19.36 -4.72
N VAL A 139 0.68 -19.36 -4.66
CA VAL A 139 -0.11 -18.14 -4.44
C VAL A 139 -1.19 -18.42 -3.41
N SER A 140 -1.30 -17.50 -2.46
CA SER A 140 -2.28 -17.51 -1.39
C SER A 140 -3.08 -16.21 -1.45
N LEU A 141 -4.39 -16.34 -1.59
CA LEU A 141 -5.31 -15.22 -1.48
C LEU A 141 -5.41 -14.78 -0.01
N LYS A 142 -5.03 -13.54 0.29
CA LYS A 142 -5.07 -12.98 1.65
C LYS A 142 -6.38 -12.25 1.92
N SER A 143 -6.90 -11.50 0.94
CA SER A 143 -8.11 -10.71 1.09
C SER A 143 -8.82 -10.51 -0.25
N ILE A 144 -10.15 -10.49 -0.22
CA ILE A 144 -11.02 -10.01 -1.30
C ILE A 144 -12.03 -9.06 -0.65
N VAL A 145 -12.14 -7.86 -1.19
CA VAL A 145 -13.11 -6.85 -0.73
C VAL A 145 -13.82 -6.28 -1.96
N SER A 146 -15.16 -6.32 -1.97
CA SER A 146 -15.95 -5.65 -3.00
C SER A 146 -15.91 -4.14 -2.81
N THR A 147 -15.72 -3.42 -3.92
CA THR A 147 -15.69 -1.97 -4.03
C THR A 147 -16.96 -1.40 -4.69
N ASP A 148 -17.91 -2.26 -5.08
CA ASP A 148 -19.22 -1.88 -5.66
C ASP A 148 -20.12 -1.07 -4.71
N THR A 149 -19.97 -1.31 -3.41
CA THR A 149 -20.90 -0.77 -2.44
C THR A 149 -20.44 0.63 -2.03
N SER A 150 -21.36 1.60 -2.09
CA SER A 150 -21.23 3.01 -1.65
C SER A 150 -20.74 3.24 -0.22
N ALA A 151 -20.29 2.20 0.48
CA ALA A 151 -19.42 2.25 1.64
C ALA A 151 -17.97 2.04 1.16
N PHE A 152 -17.45 3.01 0.40
CA PHE A 152 -16.00 3.15 0.31
C PHE A 152 -15.54 3.44 1.75
N GLU A 153 -14.98 2.46 2.45
CA GLU A 153 -14.02 2.77 3.51
C GLU A 153 -12.84 3.40 2.77
N GLU A 154 -12.85 4.73 2.64
CA GLU A 154 -11.73 5.49 2.09
C GLU A 154 -10.45 5.05 2.79
N ASN A 155 -9.63 4.30 2.07
CA ASN A 155 -8.38 3.77 2.60
C ASN A 155 -7.34 4.90 2.57
N CYS A 156 -7.30 5.72 3.60
CA CYS A 156 -6.22 6.69 3.78
C CYS A 156 -4.93 5.92 4.13
N SER A 157 -3.94 5.93 3.24
CA SER A 157 -2.61 5.42 3.55
C SER A 157 -1.86 6.39 4.45
N VAL A 158 -1.31 5.91 5.55
CA VAL A 158 -0.44 6.70 6.44
C VAL A 158 1.02 6.42 6.11
N ASP A 159 1.78 7.46 5.83
CA ASP A 159 3.22 7.44 5.74
C ASP A 159 3.85 7.27 7.15
N ILE A 160 4.30 6.04 7.42
CA ILE A 160 5.01 5.66 8.64
C ILE A 160 6.46 6.20 8.69
N SER A 161 6.98 6.78 7.60
CA SER A 161 8.29 7.43 7.57
C SER A 161 8.31 8.70 8.43
N ALA A 162 7.15 9.33 8.61
CA ALA A 162 6.98 10.48 9.51
C ALA A 162 7.22 10.14 11.00
N LEU A 163 7.30 8.86 11.36
CA LEU A 163 7.60 8.38 12.70
C LEU A 163 9.09 8.07 12.87
N THR A 164 9.70 8.60 13.93
CA THR A 164 11.06 8.20 14.32
C THR A 164 11.08 6.74 14.79
N THR A 165 12.25 6.06 14.78
CA THR A 165 12.31 4.65 15.22
C THR A 165 11.78 4.47 16.64
N LYS A 166 12.16 5.36 17.57
CA LYS A 166 11.66 5.32 18.95
C LYS A 166 10.15 5.54 19.08
N GLN A 167 9.54 6.24 18.13
CA GLN A 167 8.08 6.41 18.06
C GLN A 167 7.43 5.14 17.50
N ARG A 168 7.97 4.57 16.42
CA ARG A 168 7.51 3.31 15.83
C ARG A 168 7.59 2.15 16.84
N GLU A 169 8.71 2.01 17.53
CA GLU A 169 8.90 1.02 18.59
C GLU A 169 7.85 1.18 19.70
N ALA A 170 7.61 2.42 20.16
CA ALA A 170 6.63 2.69 21.19
C ALA A 170 5.21 2.30 20.74
N VAL A 171 4.81 2.67 19.52
CA VAL A 171 3.50 2.32 18.93
C VAL A 171 3.38 0.80 18.74
N TYR A 172 4.42 0.15 18.21
CA TYR A 172 4.44 -1.30 18.02
C TYR A 172 4.24 -2.05 19.35
N HIS A 173 4.97 -1.67 20.40
CA HIS A 173 4.81 -2.28 21.71
C HIS A 173 3.46 -1.98 22.34
N ALA A 174 2.96 -0.74 22.21
CA ALA A 174 1.64 -0.36 22.68
C ALA A 174 0.54 -1.19 22.01
N GLN A 175 0.57 -1.32 20.68
CA GLN A 175 -0.37 -2.14 19.91
C GLN A 175 -0.28 -3.62 20.31
N LYS A 176 0.93 -4.18 20.34
CA LYS A 176 1.17 -5.60 20.66
C LYS A 176 0.72 -5.99 22.06
N LEU A 177 0.79 -5.04 23.01
CA LEU A 177 0.35 -5.23 24.39
C LEU A 177 -1.10 -4.80 24.60
N GLY A 178 -1.83 -4.43 23.54
CA GLY A 178 -3.24 -4.08 23.64
C GLY A 178 -3.51 -2.75 24.33
N TYR A 179 -2.56 -1.81 24.38
CA TYR A 179 -2.79 -0.48 24.97
C TYR A 179 -3.87 0.32 24.22
N TYR A 180 -4.01 0.09 22.92
CA TYR A 180 -5.03 0.71 22.06
C TYR A 180 -6.30 -0.14 21.90
N ASP A 181 -6.37 -1.30 22.55
CA ASP A 181 -7.52 -2.20 22.48
C ASP A 181 -8.52 -1.83 23.59
N PRO A 182 -9.78 -1.50 23.27
CA PRO A 182 -10.78 -1.13 24.28
C PRO A 182 -11.12 -2.26 25.26
N ASP A 183 -10.86 -3.52 24.91
CA ASP A 183 -11.12 -4.69 25.76
C ASP A 183 -9.91 -5.08 26.63
N SER A 184 -8.80 -4.36 26.51
CA SER A 184 -7.55 -4.63 27.23
C SER A 184 -7.34 -3.66 28.40
N ASP A 185 -6.82 -4.19 29.52
CA ASP A 185 -6.61 -3.45 30.78
C ASP A 185 -5.13 -3.04 30.97
N VAL A 186 -4.37 -2.92 29.87
CA VAL A 186 -2.94 -2.59 29.94
C VAL A 186 -2.73 -1.10 30.17
N SER A 187 -2.20 -0.77 31.36
CA SER A 187 -1.87 0.61 31.71
C SER A 187 -0.58 1.11 31.04
N LEU A 188 -0.48 2.43 30.90
CA LEU A 188 0.71 3.09 30.39
C LEU A 188 1.95 2.84 31.27
N ASP A 189 1.77 2.73 32.58
CA ASP A 189 2.85 2.40 33.53
C ASP A 189 3.39 0.99 33.28
N THR A 190 2.50 0.00 33.12
CA THR A 190 2.89 -1.39 32.79
C THR A 190 3.65 -1.46 31.47
N LEU A 191 3.22 -0.70 30.47
CA LEU A 191 3.89 -0.62 29.17
C LEU A 191 5.27 0.04 29.30
N ALA A 192 5.38 1.11 30.10
CA ALA A 192 6.64 1.83 30.34
C ALA A 192 7.68 0.94 31.03
N ASP A 193 7.26 0.21 32.06
CA ASP A 193 8.09 -0.77 32.76
C ASP A 193 8.59 -1.87 31.82
N ARG A 194 7.73 -2.33 30.91
CA ARG A 194 8.09 -3.38 29.94
C ARG A 194 9.11 -2.92 28.91
N ILE A 195 9.04 -1.67 28.48
CA ILE A 195 9.95 -1.05 27.52
C ILE A 195 11.22 -0.50 28.20
N GLY A 196 11.21 -0.38 29.54
CA GLY A 196 12.36 0.08 30.32
C GLY A 196 12.57 1.60 30.27
N ILE A 197 11.49 2.38 30.15
CA ILE A 197 11.52 3.85 30.15
C ILE A 197 10.53 4.40 31.18
N SER A 198 10.62 5.69 31.51
CA SER A 198 9.62 6.31 32.40
C SER A 198 8.26 6.44 31.71
N THR A 199 7.18 6.36 32.48
CA THR A 199 5.80 6.58 32.01
C THR A 199 5.66 7.92 31.28
N SER A 200 6.30 8.98 31.79
CA SER A 200 6.32 10.29 31.14
C SER A 200 7.01 10.29 29.77
N ALA A 201 8.12 9.58 29.64
CA ALA A 201 8.85 9.45 28.37
C ALA A 201 8.05 8.64 27.35
N LEU A 202 7.40 7.56 27.78
CA LEU A 202 6.52 6.77 26.93
C LEU A 202 5.32 7.58 26.46
N SER A 203 4.62 8.26 27.38
CA SER A 203 3.48 9.13 27.06
C SER A 203 3.85 10.17 26.00
N GLN A 204 5.01 10.80 26.15
CA GLN A 204 5.47 11.81 25.20
C GLN A 204 5.81 11.20 23.83
N ARG A 205 6.39 9.99 23.78
CA ARG A 205 6.66 9.30 22.51
C ARG A 205 5.38 8.93 21.78
N LEU A 206 4.42 8.31 22.47
CA LEU A 206 3.13 7.92 21.89
C LEU A 206 2.36 9.14 21.38
N ARG A 207 2.23 10.20 22.18
CA ARG A 207 1.55 11.45 21.75
C ARG A 207 2.18 12.06 20.50
N ARG A 208 3.51 12.05 20.39
CA ARG A 208 4.20 12.57 19.20
C ARG A 208 3.96 11.68 17.98
N ALA A 209 3.95 10.36 18.18
CA ALA A 209 3.65 9.40 17.15
C ALA A 209 2.22 9.59 16.61
N GLU A 210 1.24 9.60 17.52
CA GLU A 210 -0.18 9.86 17.23
C GLU A 210 -0.37 11.18 16.48
N ALA A 211 0.26 12.26 16.94
CA ALA A 211 0.18 13.55 16.27
C ALA A 211 0.79 13.54 14.86
N ASN A 212 1.84 12.75 14.62
CA ASN A 212 2.44 12.59 13.29
C ASN A 212 1.53 11.81 12.34
N VAL A 213 0.83 10.79 12.84
CA VAL A 213 -0.14 10.00 12.07
C VAL A 213 -1.40 10.80 11.78
N LEU A 214 -2.01 11.40 12.81
CA LEU A 214 -3.26 12.15 12.70
C LEU A 214 -3.16 13.36 11.76
N ARG A 215 -1.99 14.02 11.69
CA ARG A 215 -1.75 15.12 10.75
C ARG A 215 -1.87 14.71 9.28
N GLN A 216 -1.66 13.44 8.97
CA GLN A 216 -1.75 12.93 7.60
C GLN A 216 -3.19 12.67 7.19
N LEU A 217 -4.06 12.37 8.17
CA LEU A 217 -5.49 12.16 7.93
C LEU A 217 -6.22 13.46 7.59
N SER A 218 -5.68 14.62 8.01
CA SER A 218 -6.37 15.91 7.96
C SER A 218 -6.16 16.76 6.70
N VAL A 219 -5.32 16.35 5.74
CA VAL A 219 -4.92 17.26 4.63
C VAL A 219 -5.50 16.87 3.26
N GLU A 220 -5.87 15.60 3.04
CA GLU A 220 -6.25 15.13 1.68
C GLU A 220 -7.35 14.05 1.63
N CYS A 221 -7.94 13.63 2.75
CA CYS A 221 -9.00 12.61 2.78
C CYS A 221 -10.39 13.27 2.98
N SER A 222 -11.32 13.06 2.05
CA SER A 222 -12.74 13.48 2.15
C SER A 222 -13.50 12.82 3.30
N CYS A 223 -12.89 11.85 3.99
CA CYS A 223 -13.48 11.13 5.14
C CYS A 223 -13.94 12.01 6.29
N TRP A 224 -13.49 13.27 6.34
CA TRP A 224 -13.77 14.22 7.43
C TRP A 224 -14.89 15.20 7.09
N ASP A 225 -15.41 15.20 5.86
CA ASP A 225 -16.45 16.14 5.43
C ASP A 225 -17.76 15.98 6.23
N ASP A 226 -18.01 14.82 6.84
CA ASP A 226 -19.18 14.53 7.69
C ASP A 226 -18.99 14.86 9.19
N VAL A 227 -17.79 15.26 9.62
CA VAL A 227 -17.48 15.49 11.07
C VAL A 227 -17.74 16.94 11.50
N ASP A 228 -17.90 17.87 10.55
CA ASP A 228 -18.21 19.30 10.79
C ASP A 228 -19.73 19.61 10.83
N GLY A 229 -20.58 18.59 10.99
CA GLY A 229 -22.06 18.69 11.08
C GLY A 229 -22.63 19.04 12.45
#